data_AF-A0A9W7KXU6-F1
#
_entry.id   AF-A0A9W7KXU6-F1
#
_cell.length_a   1.000
_cell.length_b   1.000
_cell.length_c   1.000
_cell.angle_alpha   90.00
_cell.angle_beta   90.00
_cell.angle_gamma   90.00
#
_symmetry.space_group_name_H-M   'P 1'
#
loop_
_entity.id
_entity.type
_entity.pdbx_description
1 polymer ?
#
loop_
_entity_poly.entity_id
_entity_poly.type
_entity_poly.pdbx_seq_one_letter_code
_entity_poly.pdbx_strand_id
1 'polypeptide(L)'
;MKDALGIEDSQIYAGALSAALSSGFEFSKALAHLLNLLSRPLINASLILFNLSKPHVTNFISNLLEYERNLSNEMKAFQLLLLTLAIICAALKRYIARKRYVERLAAWLTKRRSEVKTSYDEAMQKVRDFNYTLACVLPHLIYVGVCVGCWRWFKPQVAWLASGWTVPVLSVVYPVFGTVAVLRQRSVLKGGVKVPDQVDVNVKSPKDADKSSPNTPPTTKSSSSTSSTSFASPLSSPILRVGGGKRTKSLGCVPLAQKSESDSDVVAAIRYWTVYGVVTASYTFLSYLPFLNSHVIRLQSLSGPLKFFFFLWLHLPFDATEMIYRYACPLALRFADKSGGKVDNDAMMNVINKLTSLIGLAAMVGLCGDKTRDRANIVLRESLSVLPSVVCLGMPSYFTSFGVIWSSLLVPAANSARGNANFEAEVEGAEESQTRWLKYWCVYATTSGALHYLNPILAWVPFSTHGVLVLFMAMSLPGLGVCEFLFQIIVNEAVGWGILSGEGFKDVGETMVVRGIRAVSRAEKMRSTGGDDKGAEKEGKEEPLENKKNK
;
A
#
# COMPACT_ATOMS: atom_id res chain seq x y z
N MET A 1 58.41 -7.37 13.77
CA MET A 1 57.57 -8.29 14.59
C MET A 1 56.53 -9.01 13.74
N LYS A 2 55.90 -8.39 12.71
CA LYS A 2 55.10 -9.10 11.70
C LYS A 2 55.92 -10.02 10.79
N ASP A 3 57.13 -9.61 10.40
CA ASP A 3 58.03 -10.48 9.60
C ASP A 3 58.74 -11.57 10.42
N ALA A 4 58.60 -11.55 11.74
CA ALA A 4 59.31 -12.47 12.64
C ALA A 4 58.54 -13.78 12.90
N LEU A 5 57.28 -13.88 12.47
CA LEU A 5 56.44 -15.05 12.74
C LEU A 5 56.25 -15.97 11.52
N GLY A 6 56.60 -15.55 10.30
CA GLY A 6 56.56 -16.44 9.13
C GLY A 6 55.23 -17.17 8.92
N ILE A 7 54.14 -16.64 9.46
CA ILE A 7 52.80 -17.18 9.24
C ILE A 7 52.30 -16.47 8.00
N GLU A 8 52.27 -17.18 6.88
CA GLU A 8 51.65 -16.68 5.66
C GLU A 8 50.21 -16.26 5.97
N ASP A 9 49.91 -14.96 5.78
CA ASP A 9 48.58 -14.40 6.00
C ASP A 9 47.49 -15.23 5.29
N SER A 10 47.83 -15.90 4.17
CA SER A 10 46.98 -16.81 3.42
C SER A 10 46.41 -17.98 4.26
N GLN A 11 47.18 -18.54 5.19
CA GLN A 11 46.73 -19.66 6.03
C GLN A 11 45.78 -19.20 7.13
N ILE A 12 46.00 -18.00 7.68
CA ILE A 12 45.09 -17.39 8.67
C ILE A 12 43.75 -17.05 8.00
N TYR A 13 43.78 -16.48 6.80
CA TYR A 13 42.56 -16.19 6.03
C TYR A 13 41.82 -17.46 5.58
N ALA A 14 42.54 -18.51 5.15
CA ALA A 14 41.93 -19.77 4.77
C ALA A 14 41.27 -20.48 5.97
N GLY A 15 41.93 -20.46 7.15
CA GLY A 15 41.38 -21.00 8.38
C GLY A 15 40.15 -20.24 8.88
N ALA A 16 40.20 -18.90 8.86
CA ALA A 16 39.06 -18.06 9.25
C ALA A 16 37.87 -18.22 8.29
N LEU A 17 38.13 -18.32 6.97
CA LEU A 17 37.10 -18.57 5.97
C LEU A 17 36.49 -19.96 6.14
N SER A 18 37.30 -21.00 6.32
CA SER A 18 36.83 -22.38 6.57
C SER A 18 35.95 -22.46 7.82
N ALA A 19 36.38 -21.83 8.92
CA ALA A 19 35.60 -21.77 10.17
C ALA A 19 34.29 -20.99 9.99
N ALA A 20 34.32 -19.88 9.25
CA ALA A 20 33.13 -19.09 8.95
C ALA A 20 32.14 -19.86 8.06
N LEU A 21 32.62 -20.57 7.04
CA LEU A 21 31.83 -21.44 6.17
C LEU A 21 31.21 -22.62 6.94
N SER A 22 32.00 -23.27 7.79
CA SER A 22 31.53 -24.32 8.68
C SER A 22 30.42 -23.82 9.60
N SER A 23 30.62 -22.67 10.25
CA SER A 23 29.61 -22.07 11.14
C SER A 23 28.34 -21.63 10.39
N GLY A 24 28.49 -21.12 9.16
CA GLY A 24 27.38 -20.74 8.30
C GLY A 24 26.58 -21.96 7.81
N PHE A 25 27.27 -23.06 7.49
CA PHE A 25 26.61 -24.30 7.11
C PHE A 25 25.82 -24.90 8.28
N GLU A 26 26.42 -24.97 9.47
CA GLU A 26 25.73 -25.42 10.68
C GLU A 26 24.56 -24.51 11.07
N PHE A 27 24.67 -23.19 10.92
CA PHE A 27 23.56 -22.27 11.13
C PHE A 27 22.45 -22.45 10.08
N SER A 28 22.79 -22.58 8.80
CA SER A 28 21.81 -22.81 7.73
C SER A 28 21.08 -24.13 7.93
N LYS A 29 21.80 -25.16 8.39
CA LYS A 29 21.25 -26.46 8.76
C LYS A 29 20.35 -26.34 9.98
N ALA A 30 20.76 -25.59 11.01
CA ALA A 30 19.94 -25.32 12.19
C ALA A 30 18.68 -24.51 11.84
N LEU A 31 18.77 -23.51 10.96
CA LEU A 31 17.63 -22.72 10.49
C LEU A 31 16.69 -23.54 9.61
N ALA A 32 17.22 -24.34 8.68
CA ALA A 32 16.43 -25.28 7.90
C ALA A 32 15.76 -26.33 8.80
N HIS A 33 16.45 -26.78 9.85
CA HIS A 33 15.90 -27.70 10.82
C HIS A 33 14.83 -27.02 11.68
N LEU A 34 15.02 -25.78 12.11
CA LEU A 34 14.03 -24.97 12.81
C LEU A 34 12.80 -24.71 11.93
N LEU A 35 13.00 -24.32 10.68
CA LEU A 35 11.93 -24.12 9.70
C LEU A 35 11.19 -25.42 9.42
N ASN A 36 11.88 -26.57 9.35
CA ASN A 36 11.25 -27.88 9.18
C ASN A 36 10.51 -28.34 10.45
N LEU A 37 11.09 -28.05 11.63
CA LEU A 37 10.49 -28.30 12.95
C LEU A 37 9.27 -27.41 13.20
N LEU A 38 9.23 -26.19 12.65
CA LEU A 38 8.08 -25.28 12.73
C LEU A 38 7.06 -25.54 11.61
N SER A 39 7.51 -25.87 10.40
CA SER A 39 6.62 -26.09 9.26
C SER A 39 5.79 -27.35 9.43
N ARG A 40 6.33 -28.44 9.98
CA ARG A 40 5.55 -29.67 10.24
C ARG A 40 4.37 -29.46 11.18
N PRO A 41 4.52 -28.88 12.39
CA PRO A 41 3.38 -28.61 13.27
C PRO A 41 2.48 -27.51 12.71
N LEU A 42 2.98 -26.51 11.96
CA LEU A 42 2.13 -25.53 11.29
C LEU A 42 1.30 -26.15 10.16
N ILE A 43 1.90 -27.00 9.33
CA ILE A 43 1.22 -27.74 8.26
C ILE A 43 0.22 -28.71 8.88
N ASN A 44 0.62 -29.49 9.88
CA ASN A 44 -0.29 -30.40 10.58
C ASN A 44 -1.42 -29.63 11.29
N ALA A 45 -1.13 -28.52 11.96
CA ALA A 45 -2.15 -27.67 12.57
C ALA A 45 -3.08 -27.09 11.51
N SER A 46 -2.56 -26.65 10.36
CA SER A 46 -3.38 -26.14 9.25
C SER A 46 -4.21 -27.23 8.58
N LEU A 47 -3.70 -28.47 8.46
CA LEU A 47 -4.44 -29.63 7.96
C LEU A 47 -5.49 -30.10 8.98
N ILE A 48 -5.17 -30.09 10.27
CA ILE A 48 -6.12 -30.38 11.34
C ILE A 48 -7.21 -29.31 11.36
N LEU A 49 -6.86 -28.02 11.30
CA LEU A 49 -7.80 -26.91 11.18
C LEU A 49 -8.64 -27.03 9.91
N PHE A 50 -8.03 -27.38 8.78
CA PHE A 50 -8.75 -27.60 7.53
C PHE A 50 -9.73 -28.77 7.66
N ASN A 51 -9.30 -29.92 8.19
CA ASN A 51 -10.15 -31.10 8.39
C ASN A 51 -11.24 -30.88 9.45
N LEU A 52 -10.96 -30.11 10.51
CA LEU A 52 -11.95 -29.68 11.51
C LEU A 52 -12.92 -28.68 10.91
N SER A 53 -12.46 -27.77 10.05
CA SER A 53 -13.32 -26.80 9.36
C SER A 53 -14.14 -27.44 8.25
N LYS A 54 -13.68 -28.52 7.63
CA LYS A 54 -14.34 -29.20 6.52
C LYS A 54 -15.81 -29.53 6.80
N PRO A 55 -16.19 -30.21 7.91
CA PRO A 55 -17.61 -30.45 8.22
C PRO A 55 -18.39 -29.15 8.43
N HIS A 56 -17.78 -28.13 9.02
CA HIS A 56 -18.43 -26.82 9.18
C HIS A 56 -18.63 -26.10 7.85
N VAL A 57 -17.67 -26.16 6.94
CA VAL A 57 -17.76 -25.59 5.59
C VAL A 57 -18.77 -26.37 4.76
N THR A 58 -18.78 -27.70 4.82
CA THR A 58 -19.79 -28.51 4.11
C THR A 58 -21.18 -28.27 4.68
N ASN A 59 -21.33 -28.18 6.01
CA ASN A 59 -22.60 -27.84 6.65
C ASN A 59 -23.02 -26.41 6.34
N PHE A 60 -22.09 -25.46 6.27
CA PHE A 60 -22.39 -24.10 5.87
C PHE A 60 -22.86 -24.04 4.42
N ILE A 61 -22.15 -24.70 3.50
CA ILE A 61 -22.54 -24.76 2.08
C ILE A 61 -23.88 -25.48 1.93
N SER A 62 -24.10 -26.60 2.62
CA SER A 62 -25.39 -27.31 2.57
C SER A 62 -26.52 -26.45 3.14
N ASN A 63 -26.30 -25.79 4.27
CA ASN A 63 -27.27 -24.88 4.89
C ASN A 63 -27.52 -23.65 4.02
N LEU A 64 -26.51 -23.14 3.33
CA LEU A 64 -26.64 -22.00 2.42
C LEU A 64 -27.42 -22.40 1.15
N LEU A 65 -27.15 -23.59 0.61
CA LEU A 65 -27.92 -24.17 -0.50
C LEU A 65 -29.34 -24.51 -0.09
N GLU A 66 -29.55 -25.03 1.11
CA GLU A 66 -30.86 -25.35 1.66
C GLU A 66 -31.64 -24.07 1.99
N TYR A 67 -30.98 -23.03 2.51
CA TYR A 67 -31.55 -21.70 2.70
C TYR A 67 -31.99 -21.07 1.38
N GLU A 68 -31.13 -21.11 0.35
CA GLU A 68 -31.47 -20.69 -1.02
C GLU A 68 -32.64 -21.49 -1.61
N ARG A 69 -32.67 -22.81 -1.37
CA ARG A 69 -33.74 -23.67 -1.85
C ARG A 69 -35.07 -23.33 -1.14
N ASN A 70 -35.02 -23.09 0.17
CA ASN A 70 -36.17 -22.81 1.03
C ASN A 70 -36.59 -21.32 1.02
N LEU A 71 -35.84 -20.45 0.35
CA LEU A 71 -36.22 -19.05 0.17
C LEU A 71 -37.60 -18.98 -0.51
N SER A 72 -38.48 -18.13 0.02
CA SER A 72 -39.80 -17.89 -0.56
C SER A 72 -39.66 -17.38 -2.01
N ASN A 73 -40.64 -17.67 -2.84
CA ASN A 73 -40.65 -17.20 -4.24
C ASN A 73 -40.54 -15.67 -4.33
N GLU A 74 -41.05 -14.95 -3.33
CA GLU A 74 -40.93 -13.49 -3.20
C GLU A 74 -39.46 -13.06 -3.00
N MET A 75 -38.70 -13.75 -2.16
CA MET A 75 -37.28 -13.43 -1.95
C MET A 75 -36.42 -13.82 -3.14
N LYS A 76 -36.75 -14.91 -3.85
CA LYS A 76 -36.11 -15.25 -5.13
C LYS A 76 -36.39 -14.19 -6.20
N ALA A 77 -37.64 -13.70 -6.26
CA ALA A 77 -38.00 -12.58 -7.15
C ALA A 77 -37.25 -11.29 -6.77
N PHE A 78 -37.06 -11.02 -5.48
CA PHE A 78 -36.26 -9.88 -5.00
C PHE A 78 -34.77 -10.01 -5.36
N GLN A 79 -34.18 -11.20 -5.24
CA GLN A 79 -32.81 -11.46 -5.70
C GLN A 79 -32.67 -11.28 -7.22
N LEU A 80 -33.63 -11.78 -8.00
CA LEU A 80 -33.67 -11.60 -9.45
C LEU A 80 -33.80 -10.11 -9.81
N LEU A 81 -34.65 -9.37 -9.08
CA LEU A 81 -34.79 -7.92 -9.22
C LEU A 81 -33.46 -7.21 -8.96
N LEU A 82 -32.76 -7.57 -7.87
CA LEU A 82 -31.44 -7.03 -7.54
C LEU A 82 -30.40 -7.32 -8.64
N LEU A 83 -30.36 -8.55 -9.15
CA LEU A 83 -29.47 -8.94 -10.24
C LEU A 83 -29.78 -8.16 -11.52
N THR A 84 -31.07 -8.02 -11.86
CA THR A 84 -31.53 -7.27 -13.03
C THR A 84 -31.21 -5.79 -12.88
N LEU A 85 -31.41 -5.22 -11.69
CA LEU A 85 -31.04 -3.85 -11.35
C LEU A 85 -29.52 -3.66 -11.48
N ALA A 86 -28.70 -4.61 -11.03
CA ALA A 86 -27.25 -4.57 -11.18
C ALA A 86 -26.84 -4.60 -12.67
N ILE A 87 -27.48 -5.42 -13.50
CA ILE A 87 -27.26 -5.46 -14.95
C ILE A 87 -27.67 -4.13 -15.60
N ILE A 88 -28.84 -3.57 -15.24
CA ILE A 88 -29.30 -2.27 -15.72
C ILE A 88 -28.33 -1.17 -15.31
N CYS A 89 -27.88 -1.15 -14.05
CA CYS A 89 -26.87 -0.20 -13.57
C CYS A 89 -25.54 -0.36 -14.32
N ALA A 90 -25.10 -1.58 -14.63
CA ALA A 90 -23.91 -1.83 -15.42
C ALA A 90 -24.07 -1.35 -16.88
N ALA A 91 -25.23 -1.58 -17.50
CA ALA A 91 -25.56 -1.11 -18.83
C ALA A 91 -25.68 0.42 -18.88
N LEU A 92 -26.35 1.03 -17.90
CA LEU A 92 -26.47 2.47 -17.73
C LEU A 92 -25.11 3.11 -17.48
N LYS A 93 -24.25 2.48 -16.67
CA LYS A 93 -22.86 2.91 -16.47
C LYS A 93 -22.09 2.89 -17.79
N ARG A 94 -22.18 1.80 -18.57
CA ARG A 94 -21.58 1.73 -19.92
C ARG A 94 -22.13 2.82 -20.84
N TYR A 95 -23.43 3.11 -20.77
CA TYR A 95 -24.05 4.18 -21.54
C TYR A 95 -23.55 5.57 -21.13
N ILE A 96 -23.48 5.85 -19.83
CA ILE A 96 -22.97 7.10 -19.24
C ILE A 96 -21.48 7.29 -19.60
N ALA A 97 -20.69 6.22 -19.52
CA ALA A 97 -19.28 6.21 -19.91
C ALA A 97 -19.12 6.56 -21.39
N ARG A 98 -19.92 5.93 -22.27
CA ARG A 98 -19.92 6.25 -23.72
C ARG A 98 -20.28 7.70 -24.01
N LYS A 99 -21.15 8.32 -23.21
CA LYS A 99 -21.60 9.70 -23.41
C LYS A 99 -20.70 10.75 -22.75
N ARG A 100 -19.57 10.35 -22.14
CA ARG A 100 -18.61 11.24 -21.46
C ARG A 100 -19.28 12.22 -20.49
N TYR A 101 -20.42 11.86 -19.91
CA TYR A 101 -21.13 12.75 -18.97
C TYR A 101 -20.31 12.93 -17.69
N VAL A 102 -19.67 11.87 -17.22
CA VAL A 102 -18.79 11.91 -16.04
C VAL A 102 -17.58 12.80 -16.30
N GLU A 103 -16.95 12.71 -17.48
CA GLU A 103 -15.84 13.58 -17.86
C GLU A 103 -16.26 15.05 -17.92
N ARG A 104 -17.42 15.35 -18.50
CA ARG A 104 -17.98 16.71 -18.55
C ARG A 104 -18.33 17.24 -17.16
N LEU A 105 -18.96 16.43 -16.32
CA LEU A 105 -19.28 16.78 -14.93
C LEU A 105 -18.00 16.97 -14.11
N ALA A 106 -17.00 16.10 -14.27
CA ALA A 106 -15.70 16.22 -13.61
C ALA A 106 -14.95 17.47 -14.08
N ALA A 107 -14.92 17.77 -15.38
CA ALA A 107 -14.34 18.99 -15.93
C ALA A 107 -15.08 20.25 -15.42
N TRP A 108 -16.41 20.20 -15.34
CA TRP A 108 -17.20 21.30 -14.77
C TRP A 108 -16.95 21.47 -13.27
N LEU A 109 -16.92 20.38 -12.50
CA LEU A 109 -16.64 20.40 -11.06
C LEU A 109 -15.22 20.87 -10.75
N THR A 110 -14.22 20.43 -11.53
CA THR A 110 -12.82 20.87 -11.37
C THR A 110 -12.67 22.35 -11.69
N LYS A 111 -13.29 22.82 -12.79
CA LYS A 111 -13.36 24.25 -13.11
C LYS A 111 -14.06 25.05 -12.01
N ARG A 112 -15.20 24.57 -11.51
CA ARG A 112 -15.93 25.29 -10.45
C ARG A 112 -15.15 25.27 -9.13
N ARG A 113 -14.47 24.17 -8.82
CA ARG A 113 -13.58 24.05 -7.67
C ARG A 113 -12.41 25.01 -7.77
N SER A 114 -11.79 25.17 -8.95
CA SER A 114 -10.69 26.12 -9.12
C SER A 114 -11.16 27.57 -8.99
N GLU A 115 -12.31 27.93 -9.56
CA GLU A 115 -12.92 29.26 -9.39
C GLU A 115 -13.24 29.58 -7.91
N VAL A 116 -13.82 28.61 -7.19
CA VAL A 116 -14.10 28.76 -5.75
C VAL A 116 -12.80 28.85 -4.96
N LYS A 117 -11.78 28.05 -5.30
CA LYS A 117 -10.48 28.09 -4.66
C LYS A 117 -9.80 29.45 -4.87
N THR A 118 -9.78 29.99 -6.08
CA THR A 118 -9.17 31.31 -6.34
C THR A 118 -9.88 32.42 -5.57
N SER A 119 -11.21 32.42 -5.55
CA SER A 119 -11.98 33.41 -4.77
C SER A 119 -11.73 33.28 -3.26
N TYR A 120 -11.61 32.05 -2.77
CA TYR A 120 -11.28 31.77 -1.39
C TYR A 120 -9.84 32.20 -1.05
N ASP A 121 -8.86 31.89 -1.88
CA ASP A 121 -7.45 32.24 -1.69
C ASP A 121 -7.28 33.76 -1.66
N GLU A 122 -7.97 34.50 -2.52
CA GLU A 122 -8.02 35.97 -2.49
C GLU A 122 -8.62 36.51 -1.20
N ALA A 123 -9.72 35.91 -0.71
CA ALA A 123 -10.33 36.31 0.55
C ALA A 123 -9.40 36.02 1.75
N MET A 124 -8.75 34.86 1.75
CA MET A 124 -7.80 34.47 2.80
C MET A 124 -6.52 35.30 2.76
N GLN A 125 -6.06 35.72 1.58
CA GLN A 125 -4.92 36.64 1.47
C GLN A 125 -5.23 37.98 2.14
N LYS A 126 -6.43 38.54 1.96
CA LYS A 126 -6.85 39.77 2.66
C LYS A 126 -6.89 39.59 4.18
N VAL A 127 -7.41 38.45 4.66
CA VAL A 127 -7.40 38.12 6.10
C VAL A 127 -5.97 37.94 6.61
N ARG A 128 -5.09 37.33 5.81
CA ARG A 128 -3.68 37.09 6.14
C ARG A 128 -2.90 38.38 6.27
N ASP A 129 -3.13 39.33 5.36
CA ASP A 129 -2.51 40.66 5.38
C ASP A 129 -2.91 41.44 6.65
N PHE A 130 -4.11 41.17 7.21
CA PHE A 130 -4.55 41.70 8.49
C PHE A 130 -3.98 40.93 9.69
N ASN A 131 -4.12 39.60 9.70
CA ASN A 131 -3.64 38.71 10.76
C ASN A 131 -3.41 37.28 10.24
N TYR A 132 -2.14 36.86 10.21
CA TYR A 132 -1.74 35.53 9.76
C TYR A 132 -2.39 34.39 10.56
N THR A 133 -2.42 34.48 11.89
CA THR A 133 -3.01 33.45 12.76
C THR A 133 -4.51 33.33 12.51
N LEU A 134 -5.20 34.46 12.33
CA LEU A 134 -6.63 34.46 12.01
C LEU A 134 -6.87 33.79 10.65
N ALA A 135 -6.07 34.09 9.62
CA ALA A 135 -6.19 33.46 8.31
C ALA A 135 -6.02 31.93 8.36
N CYS A 136 -5.14 31.42 9.24
CA CYS A 136 -4.98 29.98 9.45
C CYS A 136 -6.17 29.34 10.19
N VAL A 137 -6.77 30.03 11.17
CA VAL A 137 -7.78 29.44 12.07
C VAL A 137 -9.21 29.66 11.56
N LEU A 138 -9.48 30.78 10.91
CA LEU A 138 -10.81 31.20 10.46
C LEU A 138 -11.54 30.17 9.58
N PRO A 139 -10.90 29.51 8.59
CA PRO A 139 -11.57 28.51 7.76
C PRO A 139 -12.10 27.32 8.57
N HIS A 140 -11.33 26.92 9.59
CA HIS A 140 -11.70 25.83 10.48
C HIS A 140 -12.83 26.24 11.43
N LEU A 141 -12.82 27.47 11.94
CA LEU A 141 -13.92 28.00 12.77
C LEU A 141 -15.22 28.11 11.98
N ILE A 142 -15.16 28.62 10.74
CA ILE A 142 -16.33 28.68 9.85
C ILE A 142 -16.86 27.27 9.60
N TYR A 143 -15.97 26.33 9.29
CA TYR A 143 -16.34 24.93 9.08
C TYR A 143 -17.05 24.32 10.30
N VAL A 144 -16.49 24.50 11.51
CA VAL A 144 -17.11 24.03 12.75
C VAL A 144 -18.48 24.67 12.97
N GLY A 145 -18.61 25.98 12.73
CA GLY A 145 -19.89 26.70 12.82
C GLY A 145 -20.94 26.13 11.86
N VAL A 146 -20.56 25.84 10.61
CA VAL A 146 -21.43 25.19 9.61
C VAL A 146 -21.81 23.78 10.06
N CYS A 147 -20.88 22.97 10.56
CA CYS A 147 -21.17 21.63 11.07
C CYS A 147 -22.17 21.65 12.24
N VAL A 148 -21.96 22.54 13.21
CA VAL A 148 -22.86 22.71 14.36
C VAL A 148 -24.24 23.17 13.89
N GLY A 149 -24.31 24.12 12.96
CA GLY A 149 -25.56 24.55 12.35
C GLY A 149 -26.28 23.41 11.61
N CYS A 150 -25.57 22.70 10.73
CA CYS A 150 -26.10 21.55 10.00
C CYS A 150 -26.62 20.46 10.93
N TRP A 151 -25.89 20.13 12.00
CA TRP A 151 -26.34 19.18 12.99
C TRP A 151 -27.58 19.67 13.75
N ARG A 152 -27.63 20.97 14.08
CA ARG A 152 -28.73 21.56 14.85
C ARG A 152 -30.03 21.67 14.06
N TRP A 153 -29.95 21.98 12.77
CA TRP A 153 -31.12 22.18 11.90
C TRP A 153 -31.51 20.95 11.07
N PHE A 154 -30.55 20.09 10.71
CA PHE A 154 -30.76 18.93 9.83
C PHE A 154 -30.31 17.61 10.47
N LYS A 155 -30.57 17.45 11.77
CA LYS A 155 -30.15 16.27 12.55
C LYS A 155 -30.53 14.93 11.88
N PRO A 156 -31.79 14.70 11.42
CA PRO A 156 -32.16 13.42 10.82
C PRO A 156 -31.38 13.12 9.53
N GLN A 157 -31.16 14.14 8.69
CA GLN A 157 -30.44 14.01 7.43
C GLN A 157 -28.95 13.73 7.67
N VAL A 158 -28.33 14.45 8.60
CA VAL A 158 -26.92 14.22 8.96
C VAL A 158 -26.75 12.83 9.58
N ALA A 159 -27.67 12.41 10.46
CA ALA A 159 -27.63 11.07 11.03
C ALA A 159 -27.76 9.98 9.95
N TRP A 160 -28.69 10.14 9.00
CA TRP A 160 -28.86 9.22 7.88
C TRP A 160 -27.62 9.12 7.00
N LEU A 161 -27.04 10.26 6.61
CA LEU A 161 -25.78 10.31 5.86
C LEU A 161 -24.68 9.58 6.65
N ALA A 162 -24.52 9.92 7.92
CA ALA A 162 -23.49 9.37 8.79
C ALA A 162 -23.61 7.87 9.08
N SER A 163 -24.83 7.32 9.15
CA SER A 163 -25.07 5.89 9.39
C SER A 163 -24.93 5.03 8.13
N GLY A 164 -24.98 5.65 6.95
CA GLY A 164 -24.97 4.95 5.68
C GLY A 164 -23.59 4.75 5.08
N TRP A 165 -23.57 4.57 3.77
CA TRP A 165 -22.37 4.34 2.97
C TRP A 165 -21.52 5.60 2.78
N THR A 166 -22.00 6.78 3.19
CA THR A 166 -21.32 8.03 2.89
C THR A 166 -19.99 8.16 3.62
N VAL A 167 -19.90 7.71 4.88
CA VAL A 167 -18.65 7.77 5.64
C VAL A 167 -17.60 6.83 5.03
N PRO A 168 -17.88 5.54 4.75
CA PRO A 168 -16.95 4.69 3.98
C PRO A 168 -16.59 5.27 2.62
N VAL A 169 -17.55 5.87 1.90
CA VAL A 169 -17.27 6.47 0.60
C VAL A 169 -16.31 7.64 0.71
N LEU A 170 -16.53 8.55 1.66
CA LEU A 170 -15.66 9.72 1.89
C LEU A 170 -14.30 9.31 2.47
N SER A 171 -14.27 8.40 3.43
CA SER A 171 -13.06 8.05 4.17
C SER A 171 -12.15 7.04 3.47
N VAL A 172 -12.70 6.23 2.56
CA VAL A 172 -11.98 5.11 1.94
C VAL A 172 -12.13 5.11 0.43
N VAL A 173 -13.35 5.00 -0.09
CA VAL A 173 -13.57 4.76 -1.53
C VAL A 173 -13.05 5.92 -2.39
N TYR A 174 -13.43 7.15 -2.05
CA TYR A 174 -13.01 8.35 -2.78
C TYR A 174 -11.47 8.54 -2.74
N PRO A 175 -10.80 8.48 -1.57
CA PRO A 175 -9.33 8.50 -1.49
C PRO A 175 -8.63 7.39 -2.29
N VAL A 176 -9.17 6.17 -2.31
CA VAL A 176 -8.60 5.06 -3.10
C VAL A 176 -8.62 5.40 -4.58
N PHE A 177 -9.76 5.85 -5.11
CA PHE A 177 -9.83 6.23 -6.53
C PHE A 177 -8.94 7.42 -6.86
N GLY A 178 -8.87 8.42 -5.99
CA GLY A 178 -7.93 9.54 -6.14
C GLY A 178 -6.48 9.06 -6.17
N THR A 179 -6.10 8.17 -5.26
CA THR A 179 -4.75 7.60 -5.18
C THR A 179 -4.40 6.78 -6.42
N VAL A 180 -5.31 5.94 -6.91
CA VAL A 180 -5.09 5.16 -8.13
C VAL A 180 -4.94 6.07 -9.35
N ALA A 181 -5.73 7.13 -9.45
CA ALA A 181 -5.60 8.11 -10.53
C ALA A 181 -4.23 8.81 -10.51
N VAL A 182 -3.79 9.26 -9.33
CA VAL A 182 -2.48 9.90 -9.13
C VAL A 182 -1.33 8.95 -9.46
N LEU A 183 -1.38 7.69 -8.98
CA LEU A 183 -0.38 6.67 -9.30
C LEU A 183 -0.31 6.37 -10.79
N ARG A 184 -1.46 6.37 -11.47
CA ARG A 184 -1.52 6.15 -12.91
C ARG A 184 -0.90 7.32 -13.68
N GLN A 185 -1.23 8.56 -13.34
CA GLN A 185 -0.62 9.75 -13.95
C GLN A 185 0.90 9.72 -13.80
N ARG A 186 1.39 9.38 -12.60
CA ARG A 186 2.83 9.20 -12.34
C ARG A 186 3.46 8.10 -13.19
N SER A 187 2.78 6.97 -13.36
CA SER A 187 3.27 5.86 -14.20
C SER A 187 3.33 6.21 -15.69
N VAL A 188 2.36 7.00 -16.18
CA VAL A 188 2.33 7.48 -17.58
C VAL A 188 3.48 8.44 -17.82
N LEU A 189 3.75 9.36 -16.89
CA LEU A 189 4.89 10.27 -16.98
C LEU A 189 6.23 9.51 -17.01
N LYS A 190 6.35 8.41 -16.25
CA LYS A 190 7.56 7.55 -16.26
C LYS A 190 7.70 6.68 -17.51
N GLY A 191 6.59 6.17 -18.05
CA GLY A 191 6.59 5.33 -19.25
C GLY A 191 6.60 6.10 -20.57
N GLY A 192 6.21 7.38 -20.53
CA GLY A 192 5.84 8.20 -21.69
C GLY A 192 6.95 9.02 -22.34
N VAL A 193 8.21 8.83 -21.97
CA VAL A 193 9.35 9.38 -22.72
C VAL A 193 10.35 8.27 -23.01
N LYS A 194 9.90 7.25 -23.74
CA LYS A 194 10.75 6.82 -24.85
C LYS A 194 10.60 7.93 -25.87
N VAL A 195 11.47 8.96 -25.82
CA VAL A 195 11.69 9.78 -27.02
C VAL A 195 11.96 8.74 -28.09
N PRO A 196 11.10 8.56 -29.12
CA PRO A 196 11.46 7.70 -30.23
C PRO A 196 12.83 8.20 -30.64
N ASP A 197 13.84 7.31 -30.57
CA ASP A 197 15.24 7.63 -30.89
C ASP A 197 15.21 8.62 -32.03
N GLN A 198 15.82 9.77 -31.75
CA GLN A 198 15.92 10.92 -32.65
C GLN A 198 15.70 10.42 -34.07
N VAL A 199 14.61 10.86 -34.70
CA VAL A 199 14.59 10.95 -36.16
C VAL A 199 15.96 11.53 -36.47
N ASP A 200 16.84 10.73 -37.08
CA ASP A 200 18.16 11.15 -37.51
C ASP A 200 17.90 12.36 -38.41
N VAL A 201 17.83 13.53 -37.80
CA VAL A 201 17.94 14.79 -38.50
C VAL A 201 19.40 14.73 -38.90
N ASN A 202 19.60 14.21 -40.11
CA ASN A 202 20.83 14.26 -40.87
C ASN A 202 21.17 15.73 -41.08
N VAL A 203 21.57 16.40 -40.00
CA VAL A 203 22.20 17.71 -40.02
C VAL A 203 23.56 17.42 -40.61
N LYS A 204 23.63 17.49 -41.94
CA LYS A 204 24.88 17.67 -42.67
C LYS A 204 25.64 18.79 -41.97
N SER A 205 26.67 18.41 -41.21
CA SER A 205 27.66 19.35 -40.71
C SER A 205 28.22 20.11 -41.90
N PRO A 206 28.14 21.45 -41.91
CA PRO A 206 28.92 22.25 -42.84
C PRO A 206 30.40 22.02 -42.50
N LYS A 207 31.08 21.39 -43.44
CA LYS A 207 32.53 21.27 -43.49
C LYS A 207 33.12 22.66 -43.75
N ASP A 208 34.27 22.90 -43.14
CA ASP A 208 35.28 23.92 -43.46
C ASP A 208 35.02 25.34 -42.92
N ALA A 209 35.85 25.77 -41.96
CA ALA A 209 37.02 26.60 -42.23
C ALA A 209 37.60 27.24 -40.95
N ASP A 210 38.76 26.74 -40.55
CA ASP A 210 40.02 27.47 -40.40
C ASP A 210 40.26 28.51 -39.27
N LYS A 211 41.44 28.30 -38.65
CA LYS A 211 42.43 29.27 -38.12
C LYS A 211 42.42 29.77 -36.66
N SER A 212 43.50 29.37 -35.98
CA SER A 212 44.42 30.16 -35.10
C SER A 212 43.83 30.78 -33.82
N SER A 213 44.43 30.72 -32.62
CA SER A 213 45.84 30.81 -32.24
C SER A 213 45.98 30.50 -30.71
N PRO A 214 47.19 30.41 -30.15
CA PRO A 214 47.50 29.81 -28.84
C PRO A 214 47.64 30.84 -27.69
N ASN A 215 47.55 30.37 -26.44
CA ASN A 215 48.48 30.68 -25.32
C ASN A 215 47.95 30.12 -23.96
N THR A 216 48.69 29.13 -23.42
CA THR A 216 49.26 28.92 -22.05
C THR A 216 48.83 29.84 -20.87
N PRO A 217 49.10 29.53 -19.56
CA PRO A 217 49.79 28.40 -18.90
C PRO A 217 49.13 27.92 -17.55
N PRO A 218 49.78 27.04 -16.73
CA PRO A 218 49.17 26.19 -15.68
C PRO A 218 49.50 26.60 -14.23
N THR A 219 48.75 26.06 -13.25
CA THR A 219 49.15 25.95 -11.81
C THR A 219 48.13 25.05 -11.09
N THR A 220 48.44 23.80 -10.70
CA THR A 220 49.09 23.27 -9.46
C THR A 220 48.26 23.27 -8.16
N LYS A 221 48.40 22.12 -7.45
CA LYS A 221 48.13 21.81 -6.02
C LYS A 221 46.68 21.39 -5.70
N SER A 222 46.39 20.12 -5.38
CA SER A 222 46.84 19.27 -4.25
C SER A 222 46.53 19.86 -2.87
N SER A 223 45.40 19.44 -2.29
CA SER A 223 45.25 19.34 -0.84
C SER A 223 44.16 18.31 -0.50
N SER A 224 44.63 17.16 -0.04
CA SER A 224 43.89 16.21 0.77
C SER A 224 43.45 16.86 2.08
N SER A 225 42.16 16.83 2.38
CA SER A 225 41.65 17.08 3.74
C SER A 225 40.65 15.99 4.09
N THR A 226 41.15 15.02 4.85
CA THR A 226 40.43 14.07 5.68
C THR A 226 39.64 14.87 6.73
N SER A 227 38.30 14.81 6.69
CA SER A 227 37.46 15.28 7.79
C SER A 227 36.43 14.22 8.13
N SER A 228 36.72 13.51 9.22
CA SER A 228 35.78 12.70 9.99
C SER A 228 34.69 13.60 10.57
N THR A 229 33.46 13.50 10.06
CA THR A 229 32.28 14.10 10.69
C THR A 229 31.53 13.03 11.47
N SER A 230 31.70 13.09 12.79
CA SER A 230 30.84 12.48 13.77
C SER A 230 29.40 12.96 13.58
N PHE A 231 28.46 12.03 13.41
CA PHE A 231 27.02 12.29 13.47
C PHE A 231 26.63 12.65 14.91
N ALA A 232 26.63 13.95 15.22
CA ALA A 232 25.94 14.51 16.37
C ALA A 232 24.65 15.17 15.86
N SER A 233 23.51 14.57 16.15
CA SER A 233 22.18 15.09 15.84
C SER A 233 21.90 16.38 16.64
N PRO A 234 21.52 17.50 16.02
CA PRO A 234 20.88 18.59 16.74
C PRO A 234 19.36 18.50 16.54
N LEU A 235 18.68 17.91 17.53
CA LEU A 235 17.24 18.05 17.71
C LEU A 235 16.99 19.39 18.40
N SER A 236 17.12 20.47 17.65
CA SER A 236 16.71 21.81 18.05
C SER A 236 15.98 22.42 16.87
N SER A 237 14.66 22.43 16.97
CA SER A 237 13.75 23.18 16.11
C SER A 237 14.23 24.62 15.93
N PRO A 238 14.45 25.12 14.70
CA PRO A 238 14.82 26.50 14.51
C PRO A 238 13.58 27.38 14.77
N ILE A 239 13.60 28.10 15.88
CA ILE A 239 12.81 29.33 16.04
C ILE A 239 13.40 30.31 15.03
N LEU A 240 12.65 30.59 13.96
CA LEU A 240 12.95 31.61 12.94
C LEU A 240 13.12 32.97 13.62
N ARG A 241 14.37 33.33 13.92
CA ARG A 241 14.76 34.70 14.29
C ARG A 241 15.05 35.44 12.99
N VAL A 242 14.09 36.27 12.57
CA VAL A 242 14.22 37.17 11.41
C VAL A 242 15.28 38.22 11.75
N GLY A 243 16.52 37.96 11.37
CA GLY A 243 17.62 38.93 11.38
C GLY A 243 17.66 39.68 10.06
N GLY A 244 17.48 41.00 10.10
CA GLY A 244 17.66 41.88 8.96
C GLY A 244 19.11 41.89 8.49
N GLY A 245 19.37 41.36 7.30
CA GLY A 245 20.69 41.25 6.71
C GLY A 245 20.68 41.56 5.22
N LYS A 246 21.47 42.57 4.86
CA LYS A 246 21.74 43.22 3.56
C LYS A 246 21.63 42.34 2.30
N ARG A 247 20.98 42.91 1.26
CA ARG A 247 20.92 42.47 -0.14
C ARG A 247 22.31 42.15 -0.70
N THR A 248 22.59 40.86 -0.93
CA THR A 248 23.63 40.41 -1.86
C THR A 248 23.02 40.16 -3.24
N LYS A 249 23.73 40.65 -4.28
CA LYS A 249 23.34 40.61 -5.70
C LYS A 249 23.11 39.17 -6.18
N SER A 250 22.04 38.99 -6.94
CA SER A 250 21.60 37.73 -7.55
C SER A 250 22.62 37.19 -8.54
N LEU A 251 23.27 36.08 -8.18
CA LEU A 251 23.90 35.16 -9.12
C LEU A 251 22.81 34.22 -9.67
N GLY A 252 23.00 33.81 -10.93
CA GLY A 252 21.99 33.24 -11.82
C GLY A 252 21.03 32.24 -11.19
N CYS A 253 19.74 32.53 -11.35
CA CYS A 253 18.64 31.63 -11.03
C CYS A 253 18.73 30.44 -11.98
N VAL A 254 19.29 29.32 -11.51
CA VAL A 254 19.00 28.00 -12.10
C VAL A 254 17.48 27.87 -12.03
N PRO A 255 16.77 27.59 -13.15
CA PRO A 255 15.33 27.45 -13.11
C PRO A 255 15.00 26.34 -12.11
N LEU A 256 14.45 26.73 -10.95
CA LEU A 256 13.88 25.81 -9.98
C LEU A 256 12.94 24.91 -10.76
N ALA A 257 13.33 23.64 -10.90
CA ALA A 257 12.59 22.64 -11.63
C ALA A 257 11.13 22.73 -11.19
N GLN A 258 10.26 23.03 -12.16
CA GLN A 258 8.84 23.26 -11.93
C GLN A 258 8.28 21.97 -11.34
N LYS A 259 8.18 21.90 -10.02
CA LYS A 259 7.72 20.71 -9.29
C LYS A 259 6.38 20.32 -9.89
N SER A 260 6.34 19.14 -10.49
CA SER A 260 5.22 18.75 -11.33
C SER A 260 3.94 18.75 -10.49
N GLU A 261 2.82 19.21 -11.07
CA GLU A 261 1.51 19.21 -10.39
C GLU A 261 1.18 17.81 -9.81
N SER A 262 1.61 16.75 -10.52
CA SER A 262 1.51 15.37 -10.06
C SER A 262 2.22 15.08 -8.74
N ASP A 263 3.36 15.72 -8.43
CA ASP A 263 4.06 15.51 -7.17
C ASP A 263 3.28 16.10 -5.99
N SER A 264 2.58 17.22 -6.21
CA SER A 264 1.71 17.83 -5.20
C SER A 264 0.56 16.89 -4.82
N ASP A 265 -0.06 16.24 -5.81
CA ASP A 265 -1.16 15.30 -5.58
C ASP A 265 -0.71 14.02 -4.86
N VAL A 266 0.48 13.52 -5.19
CA VAL A 266 1.12 12.38 -4.48
C VAL A 266 1.32 12.74 -3.01
N VAL A 267 1.89 13.92 -2.72
CA VAL A 267 2.12 14.39 -1.35
C VAL A 267 0.80 14.54 -0.61
N ALA A 268 -0.21 15.14 -1.23
CA ALA A 268 -1.54 15.28 -0.63
C ALA A 268 -2.17 13.91 -0.29
N ALA A 269 -2.09 12.93 -1.19
CA ALA A 269 -2.59 11.58 -0.95
C ALA A 269 -1.85 10.90 0.22
N ILE A 270 -0.52 11.02 0.30
CA ILE A 270 0.26 10.45 1.39
C ILE A 270 -0.08 11.09 2.74
N ARG A 271 -0.22 12.42 2.78
CA ARG A 271 -0.62 13.14 3.99
C ARG A 271 -2.01 12.71 4.45
N TYR A 272 -2.96 12.59 3.52
CA TYR A 272 -4.31 12.07 3.80
C TYR A 272 -4.26 10.69 4.44
N TRP A 273 -3.57 9.74 3.80
CA TRP A 273 -3.52 8.37 4.29
C TRP A 273 -2.76 8.23 5.62
N THR A 274 -1.74 9.06 5.84
CA THR A 274 -1.04 9.12 7.14
C THR A 274 -2.01 9.59 8.24
N VAL A 275 -2.77 10.65 7.99
CA VAL A 275 -3.79 11.16 8.94
C VAL A 275 -4.87 10.10 9.17
N TYR A 276 -5.39 9.51 8.10
CA TYR A 276 -6.38 8.43 8.17
C TYR A 276 -5.86 7.27 9.03
N GLY A 277 -4.63 6.82 8.80
CA GLY A 277 -4.00 5.70 9.50
C GLY A 277 -3.88 5.97 11.00
N VAL A 278 -3.32 7.13 11.37
CA VAL A 278 -3.12 7.52 12.78
C VAL A 278 -4.45 7.72 13.51
N VAL A 279 -5.41 8.42 12.90
CA VAL A 279 -6.71 8.68 13.52
C VAL A 279 -7.52 7.39 13.67
N THR A 280 -7.55 6.55 12.64
CA THR A 280 -8.23 5.25 12.69
C THR A 280 -7.57 4.33 13.69
N ALA A 281 -6.24 4.27 13.74
CA ALA A 281 -5.52 3.46 14.73
C ALA A 281 -5.82 3.94 16.16
N SER A 282 -5.81 5.25 16.39
CA SER A 282 -6.11 5.83 17.71
C SER A 282 -7.54 5.53 18.13
N TYR A 283 -8.51 5.73 17.23
CA TYR A 283 -9.92 5.42 17.50
C TYR A 283 -10.12 3.93 17.82
N THR A 284 -9.56 3.05 17.00
CA THR A 284 -9.67 1.60 17.19
C THR A 284 -8.98 1.17 18.48
N PHE A 285 -7.78 1.68 18.76
CA PHE A 285 -7.06 1.41 20.02
C PHE A 285 -7.87 1.84 21.25
N LEU A 286 -8.43 3.06 21.24
CA LEU A 286 -9.28 3.56 22.32
C LEU A 286 -10.54 2.71 22.52
N SER A 287 -11.10 2.17 21.43
CA SER A 287 -12.28 1.29 21.50
C SER A 287 -11.99 -0.06 22.16
N TYR A 288 -10.74 -0.53 22.14
CA TYR A 288 -10.32 -1.76 22.80
C TYR A 288 -10.04 -1.56 24.30
N LEU A 289 -9.86 -0.33 24.79
CA LEU A 289 -9.57 -0.08 26.20
C LEU A 289 -10.83 -0.24 27.06
N PRO A 290 -10.88 -1.21 28.01
CA PRO A 290 -12.11 -1.56 28.70
C PRO A 290 -12.68 -0.42 29.55
N PHE A 291 -11.81 0.41 30.14
CA PHE A 291 -12.21 1.56 30.97
C PHE A 291 -12.73 2.74 30.14
N LEU A 292 -12.27 2.89 28.89
CA LEU A 292 -12.78 3.91 27.99
C LEU A 292 -14.00 3.44 27.22
N ASN A 293 -14.23 2.13 27.11
CA ASN A 293 -15.31 1.60 26.30
C ASN A 293 -16.68 2.19 26.72
N SER A 294 -16.94 2.38 28.01
CA SER A 294 -18.19 3.03 28.47
C SER A 294 -18.35 4.48 27.97
N HIS A 295 -17.27 5.25 27.95
CA HIS A 295 -17.25 6.62 27.42
C HIS A 295 -17.27 6.65 25.88
N VAL A 296 -16.54 5.73 25.26
CA VAL A 296 -16.50 5.55 23.80
C VAL A 296 -17.86 5.13 23.29
N ILE A 297 -18.60 4.26 23.98
CA ILE A 297 -19.97 3.86 23.64
C ILE A 297 -20.91 5.07 23.71
N ARG A 298 -20.79 5.95 24.72
CA ARG A 298 -21.57 7.20 24.75
C ARG A 298 -21.22 8.09 23.55
N LEU A 299 -19.92 8.24 23.26
CA LEU A 299 -19.45 8.96 22.09
C LEU A 299 -19.79 8.25 20.78
N GLN A 300 -20.10 6.95 20.79
CA GLN A 300 -20.40 6.16 19.60
C GLN A 300 -21.69 6.65 18.94
N SER A 301 -22.66 7.09 19.73
CA SER A 301 -23.89 7.74 19.23
C SER A 301 -23.61 9.04 18.46
N LEU A 302 -22.57 9.79 18.85
CA LEU A 302 -22.08 10.98 18.15
C LEU A 302 -21.01 10.65 17.10
N SER A 303 -20.44 9.44 17.13
CA SER A 303 -19.26 9.09 16.34
C SER A 303 -19.56 9.04 14.86
N GLY A 304 -20.77 8.66 14.45
CA GLY A 304 -21.16 8.69 13.04
C GLY A 304 -21.07 10.10 12.47
N PRO A 305 -21.89 11.06 12.95
CA PRO A 305 -21.87 12.45 12.50
C PRO A 305 -20.49 13.11 12.62
N LEU A 306 -19.77 12.86 13.72
CA LEU A 306 -18.42 13.39 13.91
C LEU A 306 -17.45 12.82 12.87
N LYS A 307 -17.48 11.52 12.58
CA LYS A 307 -16.67 10.91 11.50
C LYS A 307 -17.04 11.49 10.14
N PHE A 308 -18.34 11.65 9.86
CA PHE A 308 -18.82 12.25 8.62
C PHE A 308 -18.25 13.64 8.40
N PHE A 309 -18.42 14.54 9.38
CA PHE A 309 -17.85 15.88 9.29
C PHE A 309 -16.33 15.85 9.28
N PHE A 310 -15.68 15.03 10.09
CA PHE A 310 -14.23 14.92 10.10
C PHE A 310 -13.66 14.54 8.71
N PHE A 311 -14.20 13.51 8.06
CA PHE A 311 -13.71 13.11 6.73
C PHE A 311 -14.12 14.09 5.63
N LEU A 312 -15.30 14.73 5.75
CA LEU A 312 -15.66 15.83 4.85
C LEU A 312 -14.67 16.98 4.96
N TRP A 313 -14.25 17.32 6.18
CA TRP A 313 -13.27 18.37 6.46
C TRP A 313 -11.91 18.10 5.83
N LEU A 314 -11.42 16.84 5.92
CA LEU A 314 -10.15 16.43 5.30
C LEU A 314 -10.13 16.62 3.77
N HIS A 315 -11.29 16.56 3.12
CA HIS A 315 -11.42 16.73 1.66
C HIS A 315 -11.60 18.18 1.21
N LEU A 316 -11.84 19.10 2.14
CA LEU A 316 -11.96 20.51 1.82
C LEU A 316 -10.59 21.13 1.49
N PRO A 317 -10.53 22.13 0.61
CA PRO A 317 -9.28 22.77 0.19
C PRO A 317 -8.64 23.65 1.28
N PHE A 318 -9.07 23.56 2.53
CA PHE A 318 -8.68 24.44 3.64
C PHE A 318 -7.46 23.92 4.42
N ASP A 319 -6.57 23.15 3.80
CA ASP A 319 -5.38 22.58 4.44
C ASP A 319 -5.65 21.79 5.74
N ALA A 320 -6.87 21.29 5.96
CA ALA A 320 -7.25 20.53 7.15
C ALA A 320 -6.38 19.28 7.33
N THR A 321 -6.17 18.57 6.22
CA THR A 321 -5.27 17.40 6.17
C THR A 321 -3.84 17.78 6.52
N GLU A 322 -3.33 18.90 6.00
CA GLU A 322 -1.98 19.39 6.31
C GLU A 322 -1.84 19.77 7.79
N MET A 323 -2.83 20.47 8.35
CA MET A 323 -2.83 20.85 9.75
C MET A 323 -2.79 19.61 10.65
N ILE A 324 -3.64 18.61 10.41
CA ILE A 324 -3.65 17.38 11.22
C ILE A 324 -2.39 16.56 10.95
N TYR A 325 -1.90 16.52 9.72
CA TYR A 325 -0.68 15.81 9.34
C TYR A 325 0.53 16.29 10.15
N ARG A 326 0.66 17.59 10.42
CA ARG A 326 1.74 18.13 11.27
C ARG A 326 1.76 17.57 12.68
N TYR A 327 0.62 17.13 13.22
CA TYR A 327 0.52 16.46 14.52
C TYR A 327 0.56 14.94 14.40
N ALA A 328 -0.07 14.38 13.36
CA ALA A 328 -0.14 12.95 13.11
C ALA A 328 1.22 12.37 12.68
N CYS A 329 2.00 13.10 11.89
CA CYS A 329 3.32 12.71 11.41
C CYS A 329 4.31 12.42 12.56
N PRO A 330 4.61 13.36 13.48
CA PRO A 330 5.52 13.09 14.59
C PRO A 330 4.96 12.01 15.52
N LEU A 331 3.64 11.87 15.64
CA LEU A 331 3.03 10.80 16.41
C LEU A 331 3.27 9.41 15.76
N ALA A 332 3.04 9.29 14.45
CA ALA A 332 3.30 8.06 13.69
C ALA A 332 4.79 7.68 13.74
N LEU A 333 5.68 8.65 13.50
CA LEU A 333 7.12 8.45 13.60
C LEU A 333 7.53 8.04 15.01
N ARG A 334 7.02 8.70 16.05
CA ARG A 334 7.28 8.30 17.44
C ARG A 334 6.80 6.89 17.75
N PHE A 335 5.67 6.45 17.21
CA PHE A 335 5.24 5.06 17.41
C PHE A 335 6.21 4.09 16.75
N ALA A 336 6.60 4.33 15.49
CA ALA A 336 7.57 3.49 14.80
C ALA A 336 8.95 3.52 15.49
N ASP A 337 9.47 4.69 15.84
CA ASP A 337 10.80 4.85 16.44
C ASP A 337 10.84 4.33 17.89
N LYS A 338 9.81 4.63 18.71
CA LYS A 338 9.74 4.15 20.10
C LYS A 338 9.41 2.67 20.20
N SER A 339 8.80 2.06 19.18
CA SER A 339 8.68 0.59 19.14
C SER A 339 10.05 -0.11 19.04
N GLY A 340 11.07 0.60 18.53
CA GLY A 340 12.47 0.19 18.67
C GLY A 340 13.05 0.43 20.06
N GLY A 341 12.39 1.22 20.91
CA GLY A 341 12.80 1.54 22.27
C GLY A 341 14.18 2.21 22.37
N LYS A 342 14.53 2.64 23.59
CA LYS A 342 15.93 2.64 24.04
C LYS A 342 16.33 1.24 24.55
N VAL A 343 15.57 0.20 24.19
CA VAL A 343 16.08 -1.17 24.30
C VAL A 343 17.22 -1.18 23.32
N ASP A 344 18.48 -1.29 23.78
CA ASP A 344 19.72 -1.11 23.01
C ASP A 344 19.45 -1.30 21.52
N ASN A 345 19.15 -0.20 20.81
CA ASN A 345 18.99 -0.26 19.37
C ASN A 345 20.27 -0.85 18.80
N ASP A 346 21.38 -0.60 19.48
CA ASP A 346 22.66 -1.26 19.28
C ASP A 346 22.59 -2.78 19.38
N ALA A 347 21.95 -3.39 20.39
CA ALA A 347 21.81 -4.84 20.50
C ALA A 347 20.95 -5.43 19.38
N MET A 348 19.79 -4.83 19.08
CA MET A 348 18.93 -5.32 18.00
C MET A 348 19.55 -5.09 16.62
N MET A 349 20.18 -3.94 16.40
CA MET A 349 20.97 -3.65 15.21
C MET A 349 22.20 -4.54 15.13
N ASN A 350 22.81 -4.94 16.26
CA ASN A 350 23.90 -5.92 16.28
C ASN A 350 23.40 -7.30 15.84
N VAL A 351 22.22 -7.73 16.29
CA VAL A 351 21.58 -8.97 15.81
C VAL A 351 21.30 -8.87 14.32
N ILE A 352 20.76 -7.75 13.84
CA ILE A 352 20.52 -7.52 12.41
C ILE A 352 21.80 -7.52 11.61
N ASN A 353 22.82 -6.80 12.06
CA ASN A 353 24.12 -6.73 11.38
C ASN A 353 24.76 -8.11 11.32
N LYS A 354 24.63 -8.92 12.39
CA LYS A 354 25.03 -10.33 12.39
C LYS A 354 24.23 -11.15 11.39
N LEU A 355 22.90 -11.04 11.37
CA LEU A 355 22.06 -11.75 10.39
C LEU A 355 22.36 -11.32 8.96
N THR A 356 22.52 -10.03 8.70
CA THR A 356 22.95 -9.48 7.42
C THR A 356 24.34 -9.98 7.02
N SER A 357 25.27 -10.11 7.97
CA SER A 357 26.58 -10.70 7.71
C SER A 357 26.49 -12.18 7.35
N LEU A 358 25.59 -12.93 8.01
CA LEU A 358 25.33 -14.34 7.70
C LEU A 358 24.69 -14.51 6.31
N ILE A 359 23.73 -13.65 5.95
CA ILE A 359 23.13 -13.63 4.60
C ILE A 359 24.19 -13.23 3.57
N GLY A 360 25.07 -12.28 3.89
CA GLY A 360 26.21 -11.89 3.06
C GLY A 360 27.19 -13.04 2.82
N LEU A 361 27.51 -13.80 3.86
CA LEU A 361 28.34 -14.99 3.78
C LEU A 361 27.67 -16.08 2.94
N ALA A 362 26.37 -16.33 3.14
CA ALA A 362 25.61 -17.26 2.31
C ALA A 362 25.61 -16.85 0.83
N ALA A 363 25.55 -15.55 0.53
CA ALA A 363 25.66 -15.06 -0.84
C ALA A 363 27.07 -15.24 -1.43
N MET A 364 28.12 -15.00 -0.64
CA MET A 364 29.51 -15.25 -1.06
C MET A 364 29.76 -16.73 -1.40
N VAL A 365 29.09 -17.65 -0.71
CA VAL A 365 29.16 -19.09 -0.99
C VAL A 365 28.32 -19.50 -2.22
N GLY A 366 27.57 -18.58 -2.81
CA GLY A 366 26.67 -18.85 -3.94
C GLY A 366 25.37 -19.54 -3.55
N LEU A 367 25.04 -19.62 -2.25
CA LEU A 367 23.74 -20.16 -1.79
C LEU A 367 22.59 -19.19 -2.08
N CYS A 368 22.89 -17.89 -2.21
CA CYS A 368 21.93 -16.85 -2.55
C CYS A 368 22.55 -15.89 -3.58
N GLY A 369 21.81 -15.57 -4.64
CA GLY A 369 22.23 -14.49 -5.55
C GLY A 369 22.17 -13.12 -4.85
N ASP A 370 22.94 -12.15 -5.34
CA ASP A 370 23.01 -10.78 -4.77
C ASP A 370 21.63 -10.13 -4.64
N LYS A 371 20.76 -10.31 -5.64
CA LYS A 371 19.38 -9.83 -5.60
C LYS A 371 18.58 -10.40 -4.42
N THR A 372 18.80 -11.67 -4.08
CA THR A 372 18.12 -12.35 -2.96
C THR A 372 18.68 -11.84 -1.63
N ARG A 373 20.01 -11.66 -1.54
CA ARG A 373 20.67 -11.07 -0.36
C ARG A 373 20.12 -9.67 -0.07
N ASP A 374 20.07 -8.81 -1.08
CA ASP A 374 19.64 -7.42 -0.91
C ASP A 374 18.16 -7.35 -0.52
N ARG A 375 17.31 -8.19 -1.14
CA ARG A 375 15.91 -8.35 -0.72
C ARG A 375 15.77 -8.85 0.71
N ALA A 376 16.55 -9.85 1.11
CA ALA A 376 16.52 -10.40 2.47
C ALA A 376 16.94 -9.34 3.49
N ASN A 377 17.98 -8.54 3.20
CA ASN A 377 18.40 -7.45 4.06
C ASN A 377 17.35 -6.35 4.19
N ILE A 378 16.68 -5.97 3.10
CA ILE A 378 15.56 -5.01 3.13
C ILE A 378 14.42 -5.57 3.98
N VAL A 379 14.00 -6.82 3.74
CA VAL A 379 12.93 -7.46 4.51
C VAL A 379 13.29 -7.54 5.99
N LEU A 380 14.53 -7.90 6.32
CA LEU A 380 14.99 -8.05 7.69
C LEU A 380 15.00 -6.71 8.43
N ARG A 381 15.51 -5.63 7.80
CA ARG A 381 15.44 -4.28 8.37
C ARG A 381 14.02 -3.78 8.54
N GLU A 382 13.17 -3.98 7.53
CA GLU A 382 11.77 -3.52 7.60
C GLU A 382 10.92 -4.35 8.57
N SER A 383 11.25 -5.64 8.76
CA SER A 383 10.55 -6.52 9.69
C SER A 383 10.60 -6.06 11.14
N LEU A 384 11.61 -5.28 11.51
CA LEU A 384 11.69 -4.65 12.85
C LEU A 384 10.48 -3.80 13.15
N SER A 385 10.00 -3.02 12.17
CA SER A 385 8.84 -2.15 12.37
C SER A 385 7.57 -2.95 12.69
N VAL A 386 7.55 -4.22 12.29
CA VAL A 386 6.44 -5.17 12.45
C VAL A 386 6.66 -6.08 13.67
N LEU A 387 7.78 -5.98 14.39
CA LEU A 387 8.09 -6.84 15.53
C LEU A 387 7.00 -6.85 16.61
N PRO A 388 6.36 -5.71 17.00
CA PRO A 388 5.25 -5.74 17.94
C PRO A 388 4.08 -6.63 17.47
N SER A 389 3.79 -6.61 16.17
CA SER A 389 2.78 -7.49 15.56
C SER A 389 3.19 -8.96 15.61
N VAL A 390 4.47 -9.28 15.43
CA VAL A 390 4.98 -10.66 15.54
C VAL A 390 4.80 -11.20 16.96
N VAL A 391 5.08 -10.38 17.98
CA VAL A 391 4.84 -10.76 19.39
C VAL A 391 3.36 -11.07 19.63
N CYS A 392 2.46 -10.25 19.06
CA CYS A 392 1.02 -10.45 19.17
C CYS A 392 0.48 -11.72 18.49
N LEU A 393 1.24 -12.42 17.64
CA LEU A 393 0.85 -13.72 17.09
C LEU A 393 0.79 -14.81 18.16
N GLY A 394 1.65 -14.74 19.17
CA GLY A 394 1.67 -15.69 20.29
C GLY A 394 0.61 -15.40 21.36
N MET A 395 -0.15 -14.31 21.21
CA MET A 395 -1.10 -13.83 22.22
C MET A 395 -2.56 -14.18 21.87
N PRO A 396 -3.48 -14.13 22.86
CA PRO A 396 -4.92 -14.29 22.62
C PRO A 396 -5.49 -13.24 21.64
N SER A 397 -6.62 -13.54 21.00
CA SER A 397 -7.22 -12.73 19.91
C SER A 397 -7.43 -11.24 20.26
N TYR A 398 -7.72 -10.93 21.52
CA TYR A 398 -7.81 -9.55 22.00
C TYR A 398 -6.48 -8.81 21.81
N PHE A 399 -5.36 -9.42 22.21
CA PHE A 399 -4.03 -8.84 22.02
C PHE A 399 -3.57 -8.88 20.57
N THR A 400 -3.92 -9.94 19.83
CA THR A 400 -3.67 -10.05 18.38
C THR A 400 -4.28 -8.89 17.62
N SER A 401 -5.43 -8.37 18.07
CA SER A 401 -6.08 -7.20 17.47
C SER A 401 -5.24 -5.93 17.57
N PHE A 402 -4.46 -5.74 18.65
CA PHE A 402 -3.46 -4.66 18.71
C PHE A 402 -2.34 -4.86 17.68
N GLY A 403 -1.91 -6.10 17.50
CA GLY A 403 -0.98 -6.46 16.43
C GLY A 403 -1.52 -6.10 15.04
N VAL A 404 -2.83 -6.31 14.80
CA VAL A 404 -3.50 -5.94 13.54
C VAL A 404 -3.52 -4.43 13.37
N ILE A 405 -3.91 -3.65 14.38
CA ILE A 405 -3.88 -2.17 14.31
C ILE A 405 -2.46 -1.69 14.01
N TRP A 406 -1.46 -2.30 14.64
CA TRP A 406 -0.07 -1.93 14.47
C TRP A 406 0.43 -2.15 13.04
N SER A 407 0.29 -3.37 12.51
CA SER A 407 0.76 -3.71 11.16
C SER A 407 -0.09 -3.11 10.05
N SER A 408 -1.38 -2.94 10.27
CA SER A 408 -2.31 -2.48 9.22
C SER A 408 -2.44 -0.96 9.10
N LEU A 409 -2.21 -0.22 10.19
CA LEU A 409 -2.44 1.23 10.23
C LEU A 409 -1.20 2.02 10.66
N LEU A 410 -0.58 1.68 11.80
CA LEU A 410 0.50 2.50 12.37
C LEU A 410 1.81 2.39 11.61
N VAL A 411 2.27 1.17 11.31
CA VAL A 411 3.51 0.95 10.53
C VAL A 411 3.42 1.59 9.14
N PRO A 412 2.34 1.37 8.36
CA PRO A 412 2.18 2.03 7.07
C PRO A 412 2.08 3.55 7.18
N ALA A 413 1.39 4.10 8.20
CA ALA A 413 1.32 5.55 8.40
C ALA A 413 2.69 6.15 8.72
N ALA A 414 3.47 5.51 9.59
CA ALA A 414 4.82 5.95 9.91
C ALA A 414 5.74 5.89 8.68
N ASN A 415 5.68 4.81 7.90
CA ASN A 415 6.50 4.69 6.70
C ASN A 415 6.04 5.62 5.57
N SER A 416 4.73 5.92 5.48
CA SER A 416 4.18 6.96 4.60
C SER A 416 4.72 8.34 4.99
N ALA A 417 4.76 8.65 6.28
CA ALA A 417 5.32 9.88 6.81
C ALA A 417 6.83 10.00 6.52
N ARG A 418 7.62 8.93 6.75
CA ARG A 418 9.04 8.88 6.38
C ARG A 418 9.25 9.03 4.89
N GLY A 419 8.46 8.34 4.07
CA GLY A 419 8.51 8.46 2.61
C GLY A 419 8.26 9.89 2.14
N ASN A 420 7.31 10.59 2.76
CA ASN A 420 7.06 12.01 2.47
C ASN A 420 8.23 12.91 2.90
N ALA A 421 8.74 12.74 4.13
CA ALA A 421 9.86 13.54 4.63
C ALA A 421 11.13 13.34 3.78
N ASN A 422 11.41 12.11 3.38
CA ASN A 422 12.53 11.78 2.49
C ASN A 422 12.35 12.38 1.09
N PHE A 423 11.12 12.45 0.59
CA PHE A 423 10.82 13.06 -0.71
C PHE A 423 10.99 14.59 -0.66
N GLU A 424 10.58 15.22 0.43
CA GLU A 424 10.81 16.66 0.66
C GLU A 424 12.31 16.98 0.84
N ALA A 425 13.10 16.03 1.34
CA ALA A 425 14.56 16.11 1.46
C ALA A 425 15.32 15.61 0.22
N GLU A 426 14.62 15.30 -0.88
CA GLU A 426 15.22 14.84 -2.15
C GLU A 426 16.13 13.61 -2.03
N VAL A 427 15.81 12.72 -1.09
CA VAL A 427 16.56 11.47 -0.88
C VAL A 427 16.27 10.49 -2.02
N GLU A 428 17.33 9.87 -2.56
CA GLU A 428 17.22 8.84 -3.59
C GLU A 428 16.29 7.70 -3.15
N GLY A 429 15.38 7.27 -4.04
CA GLY A 429 14.39 6.22 -3.76
C GLY A 429 13.17 6.67 -2.95
N ALA A 430 13.08 7.93 -2.52
CA ALA A 430 11.91 8.43 -1.79
C ALA A 430 10.61 8.32 -2.60
N GLU A 431 10.68 8.60 -3.90
CA GLU A 431 9.54 8.46 -4.83
C GLU A 431 9.02 7.01 -4.91
N GLU A 432 9.92 6.02 -4.96
CA GLU A 432 9.53 4.60 -4.99
C GLU A 432 8.83 4.21 -3.68
N SER A 433 9.38 4.66 -2.54
CA SER A 433 8.77 4.47 -1.22
C SER A 433 7.36 5.08 -1.14
N GLN A 434 7.20 6.31 -1.60
CA GLN A 434 5.89 6.98 -1.68
C GLN A 434 4.88 6.18 -2.50
N THR A 435 5.28 5.76 -3.71
CA THR A 435 4.43 4.96 -4.60
C THR A 435 4.04 3.63 -3.95
N ARG A 436 4.98 2.95 -3.29
CA ARG A 436 4.71 1.69 -2.58
C ARG A 436 3.65 1.88 -1.48
N TRP A 437 3.78 2.89 -0.63
CA TRP A 437 2.83 3.09 0.46
C TRP A 437 1.45 3.55 -0.03
N LEU A 438 1.38 4.33 -1.11
CA LEU A 438 0.11 4.64 -1.75
C LEU A 438 -0.59 3.38 -2.30
N LYS A 439 0.15 2.45 -2.93
CA LYS A 439 -0.39 1.14 -3.32
C LYS A 439 -0.88 0.36 -2.10
N TYR A 440 -0.11 0.36 -1.01
CA TYR A 440 -0.50 -0.28 0.24
C TYR A 440 -1.85 0.23 0.74
N TRP A 441 -2.06 1.54 0.79
CA TRP A 441 -3.33 2.10 1.28
C TRP A 441 -4.53 1.72 0.41
N CYS A 442 -4.35 1.67 -0.91
CA CYS A 442 -5.37 1.14 -1.82
C CYS A 442 -5.73 -0.32 -1.50
N VAL A 443 -4.72 -1.16 -1.32
CA VAL A 443 -4.94 -2.58 -0.97
C VAL A 443 -5.55 -2.72 0.41
N TYR A 444 -5.04 -2.00 1.41
CA TYR A 444 -5.56 -1.98 2.77
C TYR A 444 -7.05 -1.64 2.77
N ALA A 445 -7.44 -0.58 2.08
CA ALA A 445 -8.82 -0.14 1.97
C ALA A 445 -9.74 -1.22 1.41
N THR A 446 -9.35 -1.84 0.29
CA THR A 446 -10.15 -2.90 -0.34
C THR A 446 -10.20 -4.17 0.50
N THR A 447 -9.06 -4.58 1.07
CA THR A 447 -8.94 -5.80 1.88
C THR A 447 -9.69 -5.63 3.19
N SER A 448 -9.55 -4.49 3.87
CA SER A 448 -10.30 -4.19 5.10
C SER A 448 -11.80 -4.13 4.84
N GLY A 449 -12.24 -3.58 3.71
CA GLY A 449 -13.64 -3.61 3.29
C GLY A 449 -14.14 -5.05 3.10
N ALA A 450 -13.39 -5.87 2.36
CA ALA A 450 -13.71 -7.29 2.16
C ALA A 450 -13.76 -8.07 3.49
N LEU A 451 -12.76 -7.89 4.36
CA LEU A 451 -12.73 -8.51 5.69
C LEU A 451 -13.91 -8.07 6.57
N HIS A 452 -14.37 -6.82 6.45
CA HIS A 452 -15.56 -6.36 7.16
C HIS A 452 -16.82 -7.12 6.71
N TYR A 453 -17.01 -7.31 5.40
CA TYR A 453 -18.12 -8.12 4.88
C TYR A 453 -18.00 -9.61 5.25
N LEU A 454 -16.77 -10.13 5.31
CA LEU A 454 -16.50 -11.52 5.71
C LEU A 454 -16.50 -11.73 7.21
N ASN A 455 -16.59 -10.67 8.03
CA ASN A 455 -16.50 -10.77 9.49
C ASN A 455 -17.50 -11.77 10.11
N PRO A 456 -18.77 -11.85 9.68
CA PRO A 456 -19.70 -12.87 10.19
C PRO A 456 -19.24 -14.30 9.93
N ILE A 457 -18.52 -14.55 8.84
CA ILE A 457 -17.96 -15.86 8.48
C ILE A 457 -16.66 -16.10 9.27
N LEU A 458 -15.77 -15.10 9.31
CA LEU A 458 -14.50 -15.17 10.02
C LEU A 458 -14.67 -15.35 11.53
N ALA A 459 -15.79 -14.91 12.11
CA ALA A 459 -16.13 -15.13 13.50
C ALA A 459 -16.25 -16.62 13.87
N TRP A 460 -16.56 -17.49 12.90
CA TRP A 460 -16.63 -18.95 13.10
C TRP A 460 -15.28 -19.65 12.94
N VAL A 461 -14.30 -18.99 12.34
CA VAL A 461 -12.99 -19.58 12.06
C VAL A 461 -12.07 -19.31 13.25
N PRO A 462 -11.60 -20.35 13.97
CA PRO A 462 -10.64 -20.15 15.05
C PRO A 462 -9.35 -19.54 14.48
N PHE A 463 -8.73 -18.64 15.24
CA PHE A 463 -7.53 -17.90 14.83
C PHE A 463 -7.70 -17.00 13.58
N SER A 464 -8.93 -16.63 13.21
CA SER A 464 -9.16 -15.70 12.09
C SER A 464 -8.45 -14.36 12.30
N THR A 465 -8.40 -13.83 13.52
CA THR A 465 -7.65 -12.61 13.87
C THR A 465 -6.15 -12.77 13.60
N HIS A 466 -5.56 -13.94 13.90
CA HIS A 466 -4.16 -14.23 13.60
C HIS A 466 -3.92 -14.31 12.09
N GLY A 467 -4.84 -14.92 11.35
CA GLY A 467 -4.79 -14.92 9.88
C GLY A 467 -4.82 -13.51 9.30
N VAL A 468 -5.71 -12.65 9.81
CA VAL A 468 -5.78 -11.22 9.43
C VAL A 468 -4.48 -10.49 9.78
N LEU A 469 -3.89 -10.77 10.94
CA LEU A 469 -2.60 -10.21 11.34
C LEU A 469 -1.48 -10.60 10.38
N VAL A 470 -1.36 -11.90 10.07
CA VAL A 470 -0.36 -12.42 9.10
C VAL A 470 -0.55 -11.77 7.73
N LEU A 471 -1.79 -11.62 7.27
CA LEU A 471 -2.09 -10.95 6.00
C LEU A 471 -1.57 -9.51 5.97
N PHE A 472 -1.86 -8.69 6.99
CA PHE A 472 -1.41 -7.30 7.02
C PHE A 472 0.10 -7.17 7.23
N MET A 473 0.74 -8.09 7.96
CA MET A 473 2.20 -8.16 8.02
C MET A 473 2.80 -8.48 6.65
N ALA A 474 2.23 -9.45 5.94
CA ALA A 474 2.68 -9.85 4.61
C ALA A 474 2.52 -8.72 3.58
N MET A 475 1.44 -7.94 3.67
CA MET A 475 1.23 -6.76 2.84
C MET A 475 2.22 -5.62 3.14
N SER A 476 2.64 -5.49 4.40
CA SER A 476 3.54 -4.40 4.82
C SER A 476 4.98 -4.62 4.40
N LEU A 477 5.40 -5.88 4.19
CA LEU A 477 6.76 -6.24 3.81
C LEU A 477 6.96 -6.20 2.27
N PRO A 478 8.01 -5.54 1.75
CA PRO A 478 8.20 -5.33 0.31
C PRO A 478 8.59 -6.61 -0.42
N GLY A 479 9.41 -7.44 0.22
CA GLY A 479 10.03 -8.60 -0.43
C GLY A 479 9.05 -9.72 -0.77
N LEU A 480 7.85 -9.72 -0.19
CA LEU A 480 6.84 -10.76 -0.44
C LEU A 480 5.99 -10.48 -1.68
N GLY A 481 5.94 -9.23 -2.16
CA GLY A 481 5.17 -8.85 -3.35
C GLY A 481 3.65 -8.96 -3.21
N VAL A 482 3.12 -9.33 -2.03
CA VAL A 482 1.67 -9.54 -1.80
C VAL A 482 0.88 -8.25 -2.06
N CYS A 483 1.37 -7.12 -1.56
CA CYS A 483 0.74 -5.83 -1.80
C CYS A 483 0.71 -5.47 -3.29
N GLU A 484 1.82 -5.68 -4.02
CA GLU A 484 1.87 -5.37 -5.44
C GLU A 484 0.90 -6.26 -6.23
N PHE A 485 0.88 -7.56 -5.94
CA PHE A 485 -0.03 -8.51 -6.55
C PHE A 485 -1.51 -8.11 -6.35
N LEU A 486 -1.90 -7.81 -5.10
CA LEU A 486 -3.26 -7.37 -4.80
C LEU A 486 -3.59 -6.02 -5.44
N PHE A 487 -2.63 -5.09 -5.49
CA PHE A 487 -2.82 -3.81 -6.17
C PHE A 487 -3.08 -4.00 -7.67
N GLN A 488 -2.34 -4.87 -8.34
CA GLN A 488 -2.56 -5.19 -9.75
C GLN A 488 -3.95 -5.80 -9.99
N ILE A 489 -4.43 -6.65 -9.08
CA ILE A 489 -5.81 -7.16 -9.12
C ILE A 489 -6.82 -6.00 -9.08
N ILE A 490 -6.67 -5.07 -8.12
CA ILE A 490 -7.58 -3.92 -7.96
C ILE A 490 -7.60 -3.06 -9.22
N VAL A 491 -6.42 -2.77 -9.79
CA VAL A 491 -6.32 -1.97 -11.00
C VAL A 491 -6.94 -2.69 -12.19
N ASN A 492 -6.65 -3.98 -12.38
CA ASN A 492 -7.23 -4.78 -13.47
C ASN A 492 -8.75 -4.85 -13.37
N GLU A 493 -9.31 -5.05 -12.18
CA GLU A 493 -10.75 -5.03 -11.95
C GLU A 493 -11.34 -3.63 -12.19
N ALA A 494 -10.69 -2.57 -11.72
CA ALA A 494 -11.14 -1.20 -11.96
C ALA A 494 -11.16 -0.85 -13.46
N VAL A 495 -10.19 -1.34 -14.24
CA VAL A 495 -10.16 -1.24 -15.71
C VAL A 495 -11.28 -2.09 -16.32
N GLY A 496 -11.46 -3.35 -15.91
CA GLY A 496 -12.52 -4.23 -16.40
C GLY A 496 -13.92 -3.70 -16.15
N TRP A 497 -14.11 -2.99 -15.04
CA TRP A 497 -15.36 -2.33 -14.67
C TRP A 497 -15.56 -0.99 -15.37
N GLY A 498 -14.58 -0.53 -16.17
CA GLY A 498 -14.60 0.76 -16.86
C GLY A 498 -14.53 1.96 -15.93
N ILE A 499 -13.96 1.80 -14.74
CA ILE A 499 -13.71 2.92 -13.80
C ILE A 499 -12.43 3.66 -14.21
N LEU A 500 -11.41 2.91 -14.62
CA LEU A 500 -10.16 3.44 -15.17
C LEU A 500 -10.13 3.21 -16.68
N SER A 501 -9.58 4.15 -17.45
CA SER A 501 -9.38 3.92 -18.89
C SER A 501 -8.27 2.90 -19.11
N GLY A 502 -8.51 1.91 -19.99
CA GLY A 502 -7.61 0.78 -20.24
C GLY A 502 -6.37 1.06 -21.07
N GLU A 503 -5.95 2.32 -21.25
CA GLU A 503 -4.73 2.65 -21.99
C GLU A 503 -3.52 2.00 -21.30
N GLY A 504 -2.89 1.04 -21.99
CA GLY A 504 -1.73 0.28 -21.50
C GLY A 504 -2.03 -1.07 -20.86
N PHE A 505 -3.30 -1.48 -20.72
CA PHE A 505 -3.64 -2.79 -20.14
C PHE A 505 -3.85 -3.85 -21.22
N LYS A 506 -3.24 -5.02 -21.01
CA LYS A 506 -3.50 -6.22 -21.81
C LYS A 506 -4.92 -6.70 -21.52
N ASP A 507 -5.62 -7.05 -22.59
CA ASP A 507 -6.93 -7.72 -22.69
C ASP A 507 -7.79 -7.77 -21.39
N VAL A 508 -8.98 -7.14 -21.43
CA VAL A 508 -10.04 -7.23 -20.38
C VAL A 508 -10.34 -8.68 -19.98
N GLY A 509 -10.04 -9.63 -20.87
CA GLY A 509 -10.07 -11.05 -20.62
C GLY A 509 -9.18 -11.59 -19.49
N GLU A 510 -8.23 -10.82 -18.97
CA GLU A 510 -7.34 -11.24 -17.88
C GLU A 510 -7.86 -10.89 -16.48
N THR A 511 -8.97 -10.16 -16.37
CA THR A 511 -9.58 -9.82 -15.07
C THR A 511 -9.99 -11.08 -14.29
N MET A 512 -9.88 -11.04 -12.95
CA MET A 512 -10.23 -12.19 -12.09
C MET A 512 -11.71 -12.53 -12.19
N VAL A 513 -12.58 -11.53 -12.32
CA VAL A 513 -14.02 -11.76 -12.54
C VAL A 513 -14.26 -12.51 -13.85
N VAL A 514 -13.64 -12.08 -14.96
CA VAL A 514 -13.80 -12.76 -16.25
C VAL A 514 -13.18 -14.16 -16.21
N ARG A 515 -12.03 -14.34 -15.54
CA ARG A 515 -11.42 -15.66 -15.32
C ARG A 515 -12.32 -16.57 -14.50
N GLY A 516 -12.94 -16.05 -13.43
CA GLY A 516 -13.89 -16.77 -12.59
C GLY A 516 -15.13 -17.21 -13.38
N ILE A 517 -15.74 -16.29 -14.13
CA ILE A 517 -16.90 -16.60 -14.99
C ILE A 517 -16.54 -17.66 -16.05
N ARG A 518 -15.38 -17.54 -16.70
CA ARG A 518 -14.91 -18.55 -17.66
C ARG A 518 -14.66 -19.90 -17.00
N ALA A 519 -14.11 -19.93 -15.78
CA ALA A 519 -13.87 -21.17 -15.06
C ALA A 519 -15.20 -21.86 -14.68
N VAL A 520 -16.17 -21.10 -14.18
CA VAL A 520 -17.51 -21.61 -13.85
C VAL A 520 -18.22 -22.11 -15.12
N SER A 521 -18.20 -21.34 -16.20
CA SER A 521 -18.80 -21.73 -17.49
C SER A 521 -18.16 -23.00 -18.08
N ARG A 522 -16.83 -23.16 -17.95
CA ARG A 522 -16.13 -24.40 -18.35
C ARG A 522 -16.53 -25.59 -17.47
N ALA A 523 -16.63 -25.39 -16.16
CA ALA A 523 -17.05 -26.44 -15.23
C ALA A 523 -18.49 -26.89 -15.50
N GLU A 524 -19.39 -25.95 -15.81
CA GLU A 524 -20.77 -26.23 -16.19
C GLU A 524 -20.85 -26.99 -17.51
N LYS A 525 -20.08 -26.58 -18.53
CA LYS A 525 -19.98 -27.30 -19.82
C LYS A 525 -19.44 -28.73 -19.66
N MET A 526 -18.46 -28.94 -18.78
CA MET A 526 -17.96 -30.29 -18.46
C MET A 526 -19.03 -31.14 -17.76
N ARG A 527 -19.85 -30.53 -16.90
CA ARG A 527 -20.95 -31.22 -16.22
C ARG A 527 -22.09 -31.57 -17.17
N SER A 528 -22.39 -30.72 -18.15
CA SER A 528 -23.44 -31.00 -19.15
C SER A 528 -23.01 -32.00 -20.22
N THR A 529 -21.71 -32.10 -20.53
CA THR A 529 -21.19 -33.05 -21.53
C THR A 529 -20.79 -34.39 -20.94
N GLY A 530 -20.40 -34.45 -19.66
CA GLY A 530 -20.03 -35.69 -18.96
C GLY A 530 -21.19 -36.53 -18.43
N GLY A 531 -22.44 -36.16 -18.72
CA GLY A 531 -23.65 -36.84 -18.23
C GLY A 531 -24.21 -37.93 -19.15
N ASP A 532 -24.01 -37.82 -20.47
CA ASP A 532 -24.72 -38.68 -21.44
C ASP A 532 -23.85 -39.79 -22.08
N ASP A 533 -22.52 -39.74 -21.94
CA ASP A 533 -21.64 -40.68 -22.66
C ASP A 533 -21.32 -41.99 -21.90
N LYS A 534 -21.97 -42.26 -20.77
CA LYS A 534 -21.87 -43.56 -20.07
C LYS A 534 -22.93 -44.59 -20.48
N GLY A 535 -23.76 -44.28 -21.48
CA GLY A 535 -24.86 -45.14 -21.93
C GLY A 535 -24.61 -45.94 -23.22
N ALA A 536 -23.52 -45.71 -23.96
CA ALA A 536 -23.39 -46.22 -25.33
C ALA A 536 -22.16 -47.11 -25.59
N GLU A 537 -21.57 -47.71 -24.55
CA GLU A 537 -20.43 -48.64 -24.71
C GLU A 537 -20.75 -50.01 -24.10
N LYS A 538 -21.80 -50.66 -24.61
CA LYS A 538 -22.05 -52.10 -24.46
C LYS A 538 -23.17 -52.63 -25.39
N GLU A 539 -23.09 -52.35 -26.69
CA GLU A 539 -23.80 -53.21 -27.66
C GLU A 539 -22.84 -53.67 -28.77
N GLY A 540 -22.85 -54.99 -28.94
CA GLY A 540 -21.96 -55.84 -29.73
C GLY A 540 -21.46 -55.28 -31.06
N LYS A 541 -20.13 -55.29 -31.20
CA LYS A 541 -19.50 -55.63 -32.47
C LYS A 541 -18.72 -56.92 -32.27
N GLU A 542 -19.37 -58.03 -32.62
CA GLU A 542 -18.69 -59.27 -32.96
C GLU A 542 -17.74 -58.96 -34.13
N GLU A 543 -16.44 -59.18 -33.92
CA GLU A 543 -15.46 -59.22 -35.00
C GLU A 543 -15.68 -60.51 -35.82
N PRO A 544 -15.88 -60.44 -37.15
CA PRO A 544 -15.84 -61.61 -37.98
C PRO A 544 -14.38 -62.04 -38.16
N LEU A 545 -14.07 -63.25 -37.68
CA LEU A 545 -12.86 -64.01 -37.98
C LEU A 545 -12.79 -64.31 -39.49
N GLU A 546 -12.20 -63.42 -40.28
CA GLU A 546 -11.88 -63.66 -41.68
C GLU A 546 -10.39 -63.95 -41.89
N ASN A 547 -10.06 -65.21 -41.64
CA ASN A 547 -9.27 -66.09 -42.50
C ASN A 547 -8.32 -65.42 -43.52
N LYS A 548 -7.03 -65.25 -43.17
CA LYS A 548 -5.95 -65.08 -44.15
C LYS A 548 -5.12 -66.35 -44.28
N LYS A 549 -5.51 -67.17 -45.26
CA LYS A 549 -4.66 -68.17 -45.92
C LYS A 549 -3.75 -67.48 -46.94
N ASN A 550 -2.48 -67.90 -46.93
CA ASN A 550 -1.54 -68.07 -48.05
C ASN A 550 -1.57 -67.09 -49.25
N LYS A 551 -0.47 -66.34 -49.42
CA LYS A 551 0.54 -66.61 -50.45
C LYS A 551 1.79 -65.76 -50.24
#